data_AF-A0A3N5THX6-F1
#
_entry.id   AF-A0A3N5THX6-F1
#
_cell.length_a   1.000
_cell.length_b   1.000
_cell.length_c   1.000
_cell.angle_alpha   90.00
_cell.angle_beta   90.00
_cell.angle_gamma   90.00
#
_symmetry.space_group_name_H-M   'P 1'
#
loop_
_entity.id
_entity.type
_entity.pdbx_description
1 polymer ?
#
loop_
_entity_poly.entity_id
_entity_poly.type
_entity_poly.pdbx_seq_one_letter_code
_entity_poly.pdbx_strand_id
1 'polypeptide(L)'
;MKRRTTILTIIILVLLLIPAILLIRHMTAIRIAMGDIEEIQARIDLLEEKALTRKDFSADDKAFLSTIYDAFIFGGSVMGYGEASAMLARYMENTGKPLEVDSRAFRENSKVKTEVQALFNQIKSDFSTIRSSSREYSSSRILIAPVDDPRLFYLANYFIVKAKPETAEPGKCTITFRVDLSCSFVSYQTQITRFGDPKRFHTPFPSLVPGKVLAVDDGLSQHLVTINMAKEFPYYAEWSEIYTMENQ
;
A
#
# COMPACT_ATOMS: atom_id res chain seq x y z
N MET A 1 -36.23 18.02 30.50
CA MET A 1 -35.98 18.93 29.35
C MET A 1 -34.50 19.18 29.07
N LYS A 2 -33.67 19.64 30.03
CA LYS A 2 -32.24 19.99 29.81
C LYS A 2 -31.39 18.93 29.07
N ARG A 3 -31.57 17.64 29.36
CA ARG A 3 -30.78 16.54 28.76
C ARG A 3 -31.00 16.34 27.26
N ARG A 4 -32.19 16.68 26.73
CA ARG A 4 -32.51 16.58 25.29
C ARG A 4 -31.88 17.72 24.49
N THR A 5 -31.81 18.92 25.08
CA THR A 5 -31.18 20.09 24.45
C THR A 5 -29.68 19.88 24.29
N THR A 6 -28.99 19.36 25.31
CA THR A 6 -27.54 19.08 25.25
C THR A 6 -27.19 18.03 24.18
N ILE A 7 -27.98 16.96 24.04
CA ILE A 7 -27.75 15.93 23.02
C ILE A 7 -27.93 16.52 21.60
N LEU A 8 -28.96 17.33 21.39
CA LEU A 8 -29.22 17.96 20.09
C LEU A 8 -28.10 18.94 19.70
N THR A 9 -27.60 19.74 20.64
CA THR A 9 -26.46 20.66 20.39
C THR A 9 -25.19 19.90 20.03
N ILE A 10 -24.89 18.78 20.69
CA ILE A 10 -23.72 17.94 20.37
C ILE A 10 -23.86 17.34 18.97
N ILE A 11 -25.04 16.82 18.61
CA ILE A 11 -25.29 16.24 17.27
C ILE A 11 -25.10 17.30 16.19
N ILE A 12 -25.65 18.51 16.37
CA ILE A 12 -25.50 19.61 15.40
C ILE A 12 -24.03 20.01 15.26
N LEU A 13 -23.29 20.12 16.37
CA LEU A 13 -21.86 20.45 16.33
C LEU A 13 -21.06 19.39 15.57
N VAL A 14 -21.31 18.10 15.83
CA VAL A 14 -20.66 16.98 15.13
C VAL A 14 -21.00 17.00 13.64
N LEU A 15 -22.25 17.24 13.27
CA LEU A 15 -22.69 17.33 11.88
C LEU A 15 -22.06 18.50 11.12
N LEU A 16 -21.73 19.61 11.80
CA LEU A 16 -21.03 20.74 11.18
C LEU A 16 -19.51 20.52 11.10
N LEU A 17 -18.93 19.76 12.03
CA LEU A 17 -17.49 19.48 12.05
C LEU A 17 -17.07 18.48 10.97
N ILE A 18 -17.90 17.49 10.65
CA ILE A 18 -17.58 16.47 9.63
C ILE A 18 -17.30 17.09 8.24
N PRO A 19 -18.17 17.97 7.69
CA PRO A 19 -17.91 18.65 6.42
C PRO A 19 -16.66 19.54 6.48
N ALA A 20 -16.41 20.22 7.59
CA ALA A 20 -15.23 21.08 7.75
C ALA A 20 -13.93 20.26 7.71
N ILE A 21 -13.89 19.11 8.40
CA ILE A 21 -12.73 18.19 8.39
C ILE A 21 -12.50 17.62 6.98
N LEU A 22 -13.58 17.20 6.30
CA LEU A 22 -13.48 16.74 4.91
C LEU A 22 -12.97 17.84 3.97
N LEU A 23 -13.46 19.07 4.13
CA LEU A 23 -13.00 20.21 3.35
C LEU A 23 -11.51 20.48 3.55
N ILE A 24 -11.02 20.45 4.80
CA ILE A 24 -9.59 20.63 5.10
C ILE A 24 -8.75 19.55 4.41
N ARG A 25 -9.16 18.28 4.47
CA ARG A 25 -8.45 17.17 3.81
C ARG A 25 -8.34 17.38 2.30
N HIS A 26 -9.46 17.74 1.66
CA HIS A 26 -9.48 18.01 0.22
C HIS A 26 -8.62 19.23 -0.14
N MET A 27 -8.66 20.30 0.67
CA MET A 27 -7.83 21.48 0.45
C MET A 27 -6.33 21.16 0.54
N THR A 28 -5.91 20.35 1.49
CA THR A 28 -4.49 19.91 1.58
C THR A 28 -4.09 19.08 0.36
N ALA A 29 -4.93 18.14 -0.08
CA ALA A 29 -4.67 17.38 -1.30
C ALA A 29 -4.56 18.29 -2.54
N ILE A 30 -5.41 19.31 -2.63
CA ILE A 30 -5.36 20.31 -3.70
C ILE A 30 -4.06 21.12 -3.64
N ARG A 31 -3.64 21.60 -2.46
CA ARG A 31 -2.36 22.33 -2.30
C ARG A 31 -1.18 21.49 -2.78
N ILE A 32 -1.12 20.22 -2.37
CA ILE A 32 -0.09 19.27 -2.82
C ILE A 32 -0.14 19.10 -4.33
N ALA A 33 -1.33 18.86 -4.91
CA ALA A 33 -1.49 18.71 -6.35
C ALA A 33 -1.05 19.97 -7.13
N MET A 34 -1.30 21.16 -6.58
CA MET A 34 -0.91 22.45 -7.17
C MET A 34 0.55 22.85 -6.89
N GLY A 35 1.33 22.02 -6.19
CA GLY A 35 2.75 22.27 -5.93
C GLY A 35 3.03 23.31 -4.84
N ASP A 36 2.02 23.73 -4.07
CA ASP A 36 2.19 24.55 -2.86
C ASP A 36 2.53 23.62 -1.69
N ILE A 37 3.80 23.19 -1.65
CA ILE A 37 4.28 22.10 -0.81
C ILE A 37 5.35 22.51 0.19
N GLU A 38 5.93 23.70 0.10
CA GLU A 38 7.11 24.10 0.89
C GLU A 38 6.82 24.08 2.39
N GLU A 39 5.71 24.67 2.81
CA GLU A 39 5.28 24.68 4.22
C GLU A 39 4.95 23.26 4.71
N ILE A 40 4.33 22.45 3.85
CA ILE A 40 3.95 21.08 4.15
C ILE A 40 5.19 20.22 4.33
N GLN A 41 6.15 20.32 3.40
CA GLN A 41 7.43 19.62 3.46
C GLN A 41 8.22 20.04 4.70
N ALA A 42 8.34 21.33 4.97
CA ALA A 42 9.03 21.81 6.17
C ALA A 42 8.41 21.25 7.46
N ARG A 43 7.08 21.09 7.49
CA ARG A 43 6.42 20.46 8.64
C ARG A 43 6.67 18.96 8.70
N ILE A 44 6.71 18.25 7.57
CA ILE A 44 7.10 16.84 7.51
C ILE A 44 8.54 16.67 8.02
N ASP A 45 9.50 17.45 7.51
CA ASP A 45 10.91 17.40 7.88
C ASP A 45 11.11 17.59 9.40
N LEU A 46 10.34 18.50 10.02
CA LEU A 46 10.36 18.70 11.46
C LEU A 46 9.87 17.47 12.23
N LEU A 47 8.87 16.76 11.71
CA LEU A 47 8.35 15.53 12.31
C LEU A 47 9.28 14.34 12.08
N GLU A 48 9.91 14.24 10.92
CA GLU A 48 10.98 13.29 10.64
C GLU A 48 12.12 13.43 11.64
N GLU A 49 12.58 14.66 11.88
CA GLU A 49 13.63 14.94 12.87
C GLU A 49 13.17 14.59 14.30
N LYS A 50 11.91 14.86 14.65
CA LYS A 50 11.35 14.43 15.95
C LYS A 50 11.36 12.90 16.08
N ALA A 51 10.91 12.18 15.06
CA ALA A 51 10.89 10.72 15.06
C ALA A 51 12.32 10.14 15.15
N LEU A 52 13.25 10.69 14.39
CA LEU A 52 14.67 10.30 14.38
C LEU A 52 15.32 10.51 15.76
N THR A 53 15.04 11.64 16.39
CA THR A 53 15.55 12.00 17.73
C THR A 53 14.71 11.45 18.89
N ARG A 54 13.70 10.62 18.58
CA ARG A 54 12.79 9.98 19.56
C ARG A 54 12.09 10.97 20.49
N LYS A 55 11.73 12.13 19.97
CA LYS A 55 10.91 13.13 20.69
C LYS A 55 9.43 12.77 20.61
N ASP A 56 8.68 13.19 21.62
CA ASP A 56 7.24 12.97 21.67
C ASP A 56 6.49 13.79 20.60
N PHE A 57 5.43 13.18 20.07
CA PHE A 57 4.51 13.80 19.12
C PHE A 57 3.30 14.37 19.86
N SER A 58 3.04 15.66 19.65
CA SER A 58 1.86 16.33 20.21
C SER A 58 0.57 15.88 19.52
N ALA A 59 -0.58 16.24 20.09
CA ALA A 59 -1.87 16.03 19.42
C ALA A 59 -1.93 16.73 18.05
N ASP A 60 -1.36 17.92 17.94
CA ASP A 60 -1.30 18.68 16.69
C ASP A 60 -0.40 18.01 15.66
N ASP A 61 0.73 17.42 16.08
CA ASP A 61 1.61 16.64 15.19
C ASP A 61 0.85 15.44 14.59
N LYS A 62 0.09 14.72 15.42
CA LYS A 62 -0.72 13.58 15.00
C LYS A 62 -1.88 14.01 14.10
N ALA A 63 -2.55 15.13 14.40
CA ALA A 63 -3.61 15.67 13.57
C ALA A 63 -3.11 16.11 12.18
N PHE A 64 -1.92 16.73 12.13
CA PHE A 64 -1.25 17.08 10.89
C PHE A 64 -0.92 15.82 10.07
N LEU A 65 -0.26 14.82 10.67
CA LEU A 65 0.06 13.57 9.99
C LEU A 65 -1.18 12.86 9.45
N SER A 66 -2.25 12.76 10.24
CA SER A 66 -3.53 12.19 9.76
C SER A 66 -4.03 12.94 8.53
N THR A 67 -4.01 14.27 8.56
CA THR A 67 -4.48 15.10 7.43
C THR A 67 -3.65 14.88 6.17
N ILE A 68 -2.33 14.76 6.33
CA ILE A 68 -1.41 14.54 5.20
C ILE A 68 -1.58 13.16 4.58
N TYR A 69 -1.65 12.10 5.39
CA TYR A 69 -1.88 10.75 4.87
C TYR A 69 -3.28 10.61 4.24
N ASP A 70 -4.31 11.24 4.82
CA ASP A 70 -5.64 11.32 4.21
C ASP A 70 -5.58 12.01 2.84
N ALA A 71 -4.78 13.07 2.71
CA ALA A 71 -4.57 13.76 1.44
C ALA A 71 -3.85 12.88 0.41
N PHE A 72 -2.86 12.08 0.81
CA PHE A 72 -2.20 11.10 -0.06
C PHE A 72 -3.15 9.99 -0.52
N ILE A 73 -3.96 9.45 0.39
CA ILE A 73 -4.96 8.42 0.07
C ILE A 73 -5.96 8.97 -0.95
N PHE A 74 -6.50 10.16 -0.71
CA PHE A 74 -7.44 10.79 -1.63
C PHE A 74 -6.79 11.13 -2.98
N GLY A 75 -5.64 11.78 -2.95
CA GLY A 75 -4.91 12.18 -4.16
C GLY A 75 -4.52 10.98 -5.00
N GLY A 76 -3.97 9.93 -4.39
CA GLY A 76 -3.64 8.69 -5.08
C GLY A 76 -4.85 8.05 -5.75
N SER A 77 -6.01 8.05 -5.08
CA SER A 77 -7.25 7.50 -5.65
C SER A 77 -7.71 8.28 -6.87
N VAL A 78 -7.62 9.62 -6.83
CA VAL A 78 -8.00 10.49 -7.96
C VAL A 78 -7.01 10.38 -9.12
N MET A 79 -5.72 10.18 -8.83
CA MET A 79 -4.65 10.09 -9.82
C MET A 79 -4.51 8.71 -10.46
N GLY A 80 -5.38 7.74 -10.12
CA GLY A 80 -5.38 6.40 -10.72
C GLY A 80 -4.52 5.37 -9.97
N TYR A 81 -3.99 5.71 -8.80
CA TYR A 81 -3.23 4.81 -7.93
C TYR A 81 -4.14 4.12 -6.89
N GLY A 82 -5.24 3.54 -7.35
CA GLY A 82 -6.31 2.99 -6.49
C GLY A 82 -5.81 1.95 -5.47
N GLU A 83 -4.99 1.00 -5.90
CA GLU A 83 -4.46 -0.06 -5.03
C GLU A 83 -3.49 0.47 -3.98
N ALA A 84 -2.56 1.35 -4.37
CA ALA A 84 -1.63 1.98 -3.42
C ALA A 84 -2.37 2.86 -2.41
N SER A 85 -3.44 3.54 -2.85
CA SER A 85 -4.30 4.34 -1.98
C SER A 85 -5.08 3.48 -1.00
N ALA A 86 -5.62 2.34 -1.45
CA ALA A 86 -6.29 1.37 -0.59
C ALA A 86 -5.33 0.75 0.44
N MET A 87 -4.09 0.47 0.03
CA MET A 87 -3.04 0.01 0.93
C MET A 87 -2.72 1.06 2.00
N LEU A 88 -2.49 2.31 1.61
CA LEU A 88 -2.21 3.40 2.55
C LEU A 88 -3.41 3.69 3.47
N ALA A 89 -4.64 3.58 2.97
CA ALA A 89 -5.84 3.68 3.80
C ALA A 89 -5.88 2.57 4.85
N ARG A 90 -5.68 1.31 4.44
CA ARG A 90 -5.64 0.17 5.37
C ARG A 90 -4.56 0.34 6.44
N TYR A 91 -3.40 0.87 6.07
CA TYR A 91 -2.31 1.17 6.99
C TYR A 91 -2.77 2.13 8.10
N MET A 92 -3.44 3.22 7.70
CA MET A 92 -3.91 4.27 8.60
C MET A 92 -5.17 3.89 9.40
N GLU A 93 -5.90 2.83 9.01
CA GLU A 93 -6.99 2.28 9.84
C GLU A 93 -6.48 1.70 11.17
N ASN A 94 -5.19 1.43 11.30
CA ASN A 94 -4.55 0.90 12.52
C ASN A 94 -5.18 -0.43 13.02
N THR A 95 -5.69 -1.26 12.11
CA THR A 95 -6.32 -2.55 12.47
C THR A 95 -5.36 -3.74 12.33
N GLY A 96 -4.44 -3.68 11.36
CA GLY A 96 -3.58 -4.80 10.99
C GLY A 96 -4.31 -5.90 10.19
N LYS A 97 -5.56 -5.65 9.77
CA LYS A 97 -6.35 -6.61 8.99
C LYS A 97 -5.75 -6.78 7.59
N PRO A 98 -5.79 -8.01 7.04
CA PRO A 98 -5.33 -8.23 5.68
C PRO A 98 -6.13 -7.39 4.68
N LEU A 99 -5.47 -7.02 3.58
CA LEU A 99 -6.11 -6.37 2.43
C LEU A 99 -5.93 -7.22 1.19
N GLU A 100 -7.04 -7.50 0.50
CA GLU A 100 -6.99 -7.96 -0.88
C GLU A 100 -7.00 -6.74 -1.79
N VAL A 101 -6.05 -6.65 -2.72
CA VAL A 101 -5.97 -5.59 -3.72
C VAL A 101 -6.33 -6.13 -5.11
N ASP A 102 -6.76 -5.25 -6.01
CA ASP A 102 -7.10 -5.64 -7.38
C ASP A 102 -5.86 -6.28 -8.05
N SER A 103 -6.04 -7.50 -8.54
CA SER A 103 -4.98 -8.26 -9.18
C SER A 103 -4.54 -7.70 -10.52
N ARG A 104 -5.29 -6.75 -11.11
CA ARG A 104 -4.95 -6.12 -12.39
C ARG A 104 -3.55 -5.53 -12.43
N ALA A 105 -3.13 -4.83 -11.37
CA ALA A 105 -1.79 -4.24 -11.28
C ALA A 105 -0.68 -5.29 -11.43
N PHE A 106 -0.90 -6.52 -10.95
CA PHE A 106 0.02 -7.64 -11.11
C PHE A 106 -0.18 -8.35 -12.45
N ARG A 107 -1.41 -8.66 -12.82
CA ARG A 107 -1.76 -9.42 -14.05
C ARG A 107 -1.33 -8.73 -15.32
N GLU A 108 -1.35 -7.40 -15.36
CA GLU A 108 -0.99 -6.64 -16.55
C GLU A 108 0.53 -6.42 -16.68
N ASN A 109 1.28 -6.56 -15.58
CA ASN A 109 2.72 -6.33 -15.50
C ASN A 109 3.52 -7.41 -16.25
N SER A 110 4.48 -6.97 -17.06
CA SER A 110 5.28 -7.87 -17.91
C SER A 110 6.15 -8.86 -17.13
N LYS A 111 6.76 -8.43 -16.01
CA LYS A 111 7.58 -9.31 -15.16
C LYS A 111 6.73 -10.39 -14.50
N VAL A 112 5.55 -10.01 -13.99
CA VAL A 112 4.61 -10.96 -13.38
C VAL A 112 4.14 -11.97 -14.43
N LYS A 113 3.78 -11.53 -15.63
CA LYS A 113 3.39 -12.42 -16.75
C LYS A 113 4.46 -13.45 -17.08
N THR A 114 5.73 -13.04 -17.13
CA THR A 114 6.85 -13.97 -17.38
C THR A 114 6.94 -15.06 -16.31
N GLU A 115 6.78 -14.68 -15.04
CA GLU A 115 6.89 -15.61 -13.91
C GLU A 115 5.65 -16.53 -13.82
N VAL A 116 4.45 -16.00 -14.10
CA VAL A 116 3.21 -16.78 -14.28
C VAL A 116 3.38 -17.84 -15.36
N GLN A 117 3.95 -17.49 -16.51
CA GLN A 117 4.21 -18.44 -17.59
C GLN A 117 5.23 -19.52 -17.19
N ALA A 118 6.26 -19.14 -16.44
CA ALA A 118 7.25 -20.09 -15.93
C ALA A 118 6.61 -21.10 -14.96
N LEU A 119 5.78 -20.62 -14.03
CA LEU A 119 5.02 -21.46 -13.10
C LEU A 119 4.05 -22.37 -13.83
N PHE A 120 3.34 -21.85 -14.84
CA PHE A 120 2.46 -22.66 -15.68
C PHE A 120 3.21 -23.80 -16.38
N ASN A 121 4.36 -23.53 -16.98
CA ASN A 121 5.17 -24.54 -17.65
C ASN A 121 5.62 -25.65 -16.69
N GLN A 122 5.98 -25.28 -15.45
CA GLN A 122 6.34 -26.22 -14.40
C GLN A 122 5.13 -27.07 -13.94
N ILE A 123 3.97 -26.43 -13.77
CA ILE A 123 2.72 -27.14 -13.45
C ILE A 123 2.37 -28.11 -14.58
N LYS A 124 2.56 -27.71 -15.84
CA LYS A 124 2.30 -28.55 -17.02
C LYS A 124 3.22 -29.76 -17.09
N SER A 125 4.53 -29.62 -16.83
CA SER A 125 5.45 -30.77 -16.77
C SER A 125 5.07 -31.75 -15.67
N ASP A 126 4.61 -31.23 -14.53
CA ASP A 126 4.22 -32.05 -13.39
C ASP A 126 2.82 -32.66 -13.56
N PHE A 127 1.98 -32.13 -14.46
CA PHE A 127 0.56 -32.45 -14.57
C PHE A 127 0.26 -33.94 -14.79
N SER A 128 1.14 -34.67 -15.50
CA SER A 128 1.03 -36.13 -15.66
C SER A 128 1.05 -36.90 -14.33
N THR A 129 1.61 -36.29 -13.28
CA THR A 129 1.73 -36.84 -11.92
C THR A 129 0.78 -36.19 -10.90
N ILE A 130 0.19 -35.02 -11.22
CA ILE A 130 -0.77 -34.31 -10.35
C ILE A 130 -2.13 -34.99 -10.47
N ARG A 131 -2.32 -36.13 -9.78
CA ARG A 131 -3.63 -36.81 -9.71
C ARG A 131 -4.60 -36.22 -8.68
N SER A 132 -4.16 -35.32 -7.81
CA SER A 132 -5.01 -34.67 -6.79
C SER A 132 -4.24 -33.71 -5.85
N SER A 133 -2.96 -33.43 -6.09
CA SER A 133 -2.16 -32.73 -5.08
C SER A 133 -2.43 -31.23 -5.07
N SER A 134 -2.82 -30.71 -3.90
CA SER A 134 -2.86 -29.30 -3.51
C SER A 134 -1.47 -28.64 -3.45
N ARG A 135 -0.57 -29.01 -4.36
CA ARG A 135 0.83 -28.58 -4.35
C ARG A 135 0.89 -27.11 -4.74
N GLU A 136 1.48 -26.30 -3.88
CA GLU A 136 1.77 -24.90 -4.18
C GLU A 136 3.09 -24.78 -4.94
N TYR A 137 3.10 -23.95 -5.97
CA TYR A 137 4.26 -23.55 -6.74
C TYR A 137 4.58 -22.09 -6.40
N SER A 138 5.85 -21.70 -6.46
CA SER A 138 6.28 -20.32 -6.16
C SER A 138 7.40 -19.91 -7.09
N SER A 139 7.47 -18.63 -7.43
CA SER A 139 8.59 -18.09 -8.20
C SER A 139 9.91 -18.43 -7.51
N SER A 140 10.92 -18.79 -8.29
CA SER A 140 12.22 -19.23 -7.77
C SER A 140 13.02 -18.13 -7.10
N ARG A 141 12.59 -16.87 -7.25
CA ARG A 141 13.22 -15.66 -6.73
C ARG A 141 12.18 -14.64 -6.28
N ILE A 142 12.64 -13.69 -5.47
CA ILE A 142 11.93 -12.47 -5.14
C ILE A 142 11.96 -11.53 -6.35
N LEU A 143 10.81 -11.01 -6.73
CA LEU A 143 10.64 -10.05 -7.81
C LEU A 143 10.64 -8.63 -7.24
N ILE A 144 11.16 -7.68 -8.02
CA ILE A 144 11.23 -6.26 -7.66
C ILE A 144 10.36 -5.49 -8.65
N ALA A 145 9.46 -4.65 -8.14
CA ALA A 145 8.62 -3.83 -9.00
C ALA A 145 9.47 -2.92 -9.89
N PRO A 146 9.09 -2.76 -11.16
CA PRO A 146 9.73 -1.79 -12.04
C PRO A 146 9.50 -0.37 -11.51
N VAL A 147 10.52 0.47 -11.55
CA VAL A 147 10.39 1.91 -11.19
C VAL A 147 9.53 2.65 -12.22
N ASP A 148 9.48 2.15 -13.45
CA ASP A 148 8.68 2.65 -14.58
C ASP A 148 7.21 2.19 -14.57
N ASP A 149 6.83 1.31 -13.64
CA ASP A 149 5.42 0.98 -13.35
C ASP A 149 5.02 1.66 -12.04
N PRO A 150 4.59 2.93 -12.05
CA PRO A 150 4.32 3.67 -10.84
C PRO A 150 3.18 3.05 -10.02
N ARG A 151 2.24 2.36 -10.67
CA ARG A 151 1.14 1.67 -9.98
C ARG A 151 1.66 0.51 -9.14
N LEU A 152 2.56 -0.30 -9.69
CA LEU A 152 3.18 -1.39 -8.97
C LEU A 152 4.27 -0.91 -8.00
N PHE A 153 5.02 0.14 -8.33
CA PHE A 153 6.06 0.74 -7.50
C PHE A 153 5.52 1.17 -6.13
N TYR A 154 4.43 1.95 -6.10
CA TYR A 154 3.82 2.37 -4.83
C TYR A 154 3.07 1.24 -4.11
N LEU A 155 2.68 0.19 -4.84
CA LEU A 155 1.94 -0.93 -4.28
C LEU A 155 2.86 -2.01 -3.71
N ALA A 156 4.04 -2.25 -4.27
CA ALA A 156 4.81 -3.46 -4.01
C ALA A 156 6.31 -3.26 -4.33
N ASN A 157 7.16 -3.06 -3.33
CA ASN A 157 8.60 -2.98 -3.58
C ASN A 157 9.22 -4.34 -3.97
N TYR A 158 8.81 -5.41 -3.28
CA TYR A 158 9.27 -6.78 -3.51
C TYR A 158 8.14 -7.77 -3.30
N PHE A 159 8.11 -8.85 -4.09
CA PHE A 159 7.03 -9.84 -4.01
C PHE A 159 7.40 -11.21 -4.59
N ILE A 160 6.59 -12.22 -4.25
CA ILE A 160 6.67 -13.59 -4.78
C ILE A 160 5.34 -13.92 -5.43
N VAL A 161 5.37 -14.59 -6.59
CA VAL A 161 4.17 -15.12 -7.23
C VAL A 161 4.03 -16.58 -6.84
N LYS A 162 2.87 -16.97 -6.35
CA LYS A 162 2.49 -18.34 -6.03
C LYS A 162 1.44 -18.82 -7.01
N ALA A 163 1.39 -20.12 -7.24
CA ALA A 163 0.40 -20.75 -8.08
C ALA A 163 -0.09 -22.05 -7.44
N LYS A 164 -1.40 -22.23 -7.41
CA LYS A 164 -2.06 -23.42 -6.88
C LYS A 164 -2.96 -24.02 -7.96
N PRO A 165 -2.56 -25.14 -8.60
CA PRO A 165 -3.39 -25.84 -9.56
C PRO A 165 -4.48 -26.64 -8.86
N GLU A 166 -5.69 -26.59 -9.41
CA GLU A 166 -6.84 -27.38 -9.03
C GLU A 166 -7.45 -27.99 -10.29
N THR A 167 -7.56 -29.32 -10.34
CA THR A 167 -8.16 -30.02 -11.48
C THR A 167 -9.66 -29.72 -11.50
N ALA A 168 -10.10 -28.96 -12.51
CA ALA A 168 -11.50 -28.60 -12.66
C ALA A 168 -12.29 -29.70 -13.39
N GLU A 169 -11.73 -30.22 -14.48
CA GLU A 169 -12.33 -31.23 -15.36
C GLU A 169 -11.22 -32.08 -16.03
N PRO A 170 -11.53 -33.26 -16.61
CA PRO A 170 -10.57 -34.00 -17.42
C PRO A 170 -9.97 -33.11 -18.52
N GLY A 171 -8.64 -32.95 -18.53
CA GLY A 171 -7.93 -32.12 -19.50
C GLY A 171 -7.97 -30.61 -19.24
N LYS A 172 -8.58 -30.15 -18.14
CA LYS A 172 -8.56 -28.73 -17.72
C LYS A 172 -8.00 -28.55 -16.32
N CYS A 173 -7.19 -27.52 -16.16
CA CYS A 173 -6.62 -27.13 -14.88
C CYS A 173 -6.97 -25.66 -14.60
N THR A 174 -7.63 -25.40 -13.48
CA THR A 174 -7.74 -24.04 -12.95
C THR A 174 -6.49 -23.77 -12.12
N ILE A 175 -5.80 -22.67 -12.36
CA ILE A 175 -4.64 -22.28 -11.58
C ILE A 175 -4.96 -20.97 -10.89
N THR A 176 -4.96 -20.99 -9.56
CA THR A 176 -5.08 -19.79 -8.75
C THR A 176 -3.69 -19.22 -8.49
N PHE A 177 -3.45 -18.03 -9.00
CA PHE A 177 -2.24 -17.26 -8.76
C PHE A 177 -2.45 -16.29 -7.61
N ARG A 178 -1.42 -16.13 -6.79
CA ARG A 178 -1.44 -15.25 -5.63
C ARG A 178 -0.12 -14.53 -5.47
N VAL A 179 -0.19 -13.25 -5.14
CA VAL A 179 0.98 -12.45 -4.74
C VAL A 179 0.79 -12.05 -3.29
N ASP A 180 1.66 -12.52 -2.40
CA ASP A 180 1.65 -12.18 -0.97
C ASP A 180 2.69 -11.09 -0.68
N LEU A 181 2.27 -10.07 0.07
CA LEU A 181 3.10 -8.93 0.46
C LEU A 181 2.85 -8.53 1.92
N SER A 182 3.72 -7.68 2.45
CA SER A 182 3.56 -7.07 3.78
C SER A 182 3.75 -5.56 3.69
N CYS A 183 2.77 -4.80 4.18
CA CYS A 183 2.88 -3.36 4.25
C CYS A 183 3.71 -3.01 5.50
N SER A 184 5.00 -2.79 5.28
CA SER A 184 5.96 -2.42 6.33
C SER A 184 6.94 -1.39 5.77
N PHE A 185 7.24 -0.37 6.57
CA PHE A 185 8.18 0.69 6.22
C PHE A 185 9.51 0.47 6.95
N VAL A 186 10.61 0.88 6.33
CA VAL A 186 11.94 0.66 6.91
C VAL A 186 12.22 1.69 8.01
N SER A 187 12.35 1.25 9.26
CA SER A 187 12.65 2.14 10.39
C SER A 187 13.96 2.91 10.22
N TYR A 188 14.04 4.12 10.79
CA TYR A 188 15.28 4.91 10.83
C TYR A 188 16.48 4.12 11.35
N GLN A 189 16.30 3.31 12.41
CA GLN A 189 17.38 2.51 12.99
C GLN A 189 17.90 1.46 11.99
N THR A 190 17.00 0.79 11.27
CA THR A 190 17.38 -0.17 10.22
C THR A 190 18.14 0.54 9.10
N GLN A 191 17.69 1.74 8.69
CA GLN A 191 18.33 2.51 7.64
C GLN A 191 19.77 2.93 8.04
N ILE A 192 19.95 3.49 9.23
CA ILE A 192 21.27 3.85 9.79
C ILE A 192 22.18 2.62 9.86
N THR A 193 21.69 1.52 10.42
CA THR A 193 22.53 0.34 10.71
C THR A 193 22.97 -0.37 9.43
N ARG A 194 22.11 -0.41 8.40
CA ARG A 194 22.40 -1.13 7.15
C ARG A 194 23.04 -0.27 6.06
N PHE A 195 22.73 1.02 6.03
CA PHE A 195 23.11 1.91 4.93
C PHE A 195 23.89 3.15 5.38
N GLY A 196 23.98 3.42 6.68
CA GLY A 196 24.67 4.60 7.21
C GLY A 196 23.93 5.93 7.00
N ASP A 197 22.72 5.89 6.44
CA ASP A 197 21.90 7.05 6.12
C ASP A 197 20.46 6.83 6.62
N PRO A 198 19.95 7.64 7.58
CA PRO A 198 18.59 7.50 8.09
C PRO A 198 17.51 7.84 7.05
N LYS A 199 17.82 8.61 6.00
CA LYS A 199 16.86 9.09 5.00
C LYS A 199 16.99 8.36 3.66
N ARG A 200 17.62 7.18 3.67
CA ARG A 200 17.94 6.41 2.47
C ARG A 200 16.69 6.05 1.66
N PHE A 201 15.61 5.67 2.35
CA PHE A 201 14.34 5.33 1.74
C PHE A 201 13.28 6.36 2.11
N HIS A 202 12.66 6.90 1.08
CA HIS A 202 11.57 7.85 1.16
C HIS A 202 10.56 7.54 0.05
N THR A 203 9.30 7.84 0.31
CA THR A 203 8.22 7.73 -0.66
C THR A 203 7.96 9.11 -1.27
N PRO A 204 8.17 9.29 -2.60
CA PRO A 204 7.83 10.53 -3.27
C PRO A 204 6.33 10.62 -3.56
N PHE A 205 5.77 11.81 -3.41
CA PHE A 205 4.40 12.16 -3.76
C PHE A 205 4.45 13.32 -4.77
N PRO A 206 4.42 13.01 -6.08
CA PRO A 206 4.54 14.04 -7.11
C PRO A 206 3.30 14.93 -7.16
N SER A 207 3.50 16.22 -7.37
CA SER A 207 2.41 17.14 -7.70
C SER A 207 2.12 17.15 -9.21
N LEU A 208 1.08 17.88 -9.62
CA LEU A 208 0.81 18.17 -11.03
C LEU A 208 1.76 19.21 -11.61
N VAL A 209 2.52 19.92 -10.76
CA VAL A 209 3.51 20.91 -11.17
C VAL A 209 4.88 20.21 -11.37
N PRO A 210 5.46 20.24 -12.58
CA PRO A 210 6.74 19.59 -12.84
C PRO A 210 7.84 20.02 -11.87
N GLY A 211 8.58 19.04 -11.34
CA GLY A 211 9.70 19.26 -10.41
C GLY A 211 9.29 19.55 -8.97
N LYS A 212 8.00 19.67 -8.66
CA LYS A 212 7.50 19.80 -7.29
C LYS A 212 7.06 18.42 -6.78
N VAL A 213 7.83 17.89 -5.83
CA VAL A 213 7.62 16.56 -5.24
C VAL A 213 7.69 16.73 -3.73
N LEU A 214 6.65 16.26 -3.04
CA LEU A 214 6.68 16.10 -1.60
C LEU A 214 7.30 14.73 -1.29
N ALA A 215 8.12 14.61 -0.26
CA ALA A 215 8.72 13.35 0.14
C ALA A 215 8.49 13.08 1.62
N VAL A 216 8.24 11.81 1.94
CA VAL A 216 8.13 11.33 3.32
C VAL A 216 9.10 10.19 3.52
N ASP A 217 9.98 10.31 4.50
CA ASP A 217 10.88 9.24 4.90
C ASP A 217 10.09 7.98 5.32
N ASP A 218 10.56 6.81 4.88
CA ASP A 218 10.02 5.52 5.35
C ASP A 218 10.15 5.38 6.87
N GLY A 219 11.18 6.00 7.45
CA GLY A 219 11.40 6.02 8.90
C GLY A 219 10.27 6.72 9.66
N LEU A 220 9.75 7.85 9.15
CA LEU A 220 8.60 8.53 9.74
C LEU A 220 7.33 7.71 9.55
N SER A 221 7.12 7.13 8.36
CA SER A 221 6.00 6.21 8.12
C SER A 221 6.03 5.07 9.14
N GLN A 222 7.15 4.36 9.29
CA GLN A 222 7.32 3.32 10.30
C GLN A 222 7.06 3.82 11.73
N HIS A 223 7.48 5.05 12.04
CA HIS A 223 7.25 5.65 13.35
C HIS A 223 5.76 5.81 13.69
N LEU A 224 4.87 5.96 12.70
CA LEU A 224 3.41 6.00 12.92
C LEU A 224 2.90 4.74 13.63
N VAL A 225 3.51 3.58 13.39
CA VAL A 225 3.22 2.33 14.11
C VAL A 225 3.62 2.45 15.58
N THR A 226 4.80 3.03 15.83
CA THR A 226 5.34 3.21 17.18
C THR A 226 4.44 4.11 18.04
N ILE A 227 3.87 5.16 17.44
CA ILE A 227 2.96 6.09 18.12
C ILE A 227 1.47 5.71 18.03
N ASN A 228 1.18 4.47 17.59
CA ASN A 228 -0.15 3.88 17.48
C ASN A 228 -1.13 4.69 16.60
N MET A 229 -0.62 5.27 15.51
CA MET A 229 -1.43 5.91 14.47
C MET A 229 -1.71 4.99 13.28
N ALA A 230 -0.87 3.98 13.07
CA ALA A 230 -0.98 3.05 11.95
C ALA A 230 -0.56 1.65 12.39
N LYS A 231 -0.86 0.64 11.56
CA LYS A 231 -0.45 -0.74 11.82
C LYS A 231 -0.04 -1.43 10.52
N GLU A 232 1.06 -2.16 10.60
CA GLU A 232 1.48 -3.05 9.52
C GLU A 232 0.45 -4.17 9.31
N PHE A 233 0.30 -4.62 8.07
CA PHE A 233 -0.64 -5.66 7.71
C PHE A 233 -0.17 -6.44 6.48
N PRO A 234 -0.52 -7.73 6.38
CA PRO A 234 -0.32 -8.49 5.16
C PRO A 234 -1.32 -8.03 4.10
N TYR A 235 -0.92 -8.02 2.84
CA TYR A 235 -1.85 -7.80 1.73
C TYR A 235 -1.52 -8.73 0.58
N TYR A 236 -2.51 -8.99 -0.25
CA TYR A 236 -2.35 -9.92 -1.35
C TYR A 236 -3.21 -9.54 -2.55
N ALA A 237 -2.81 -10.04 -3.71
CA ALA A 237 -3.65 -10.06 -4.90
C ALA A 237 -3.82 -11.51 -5.33
N GLU A 238 -5.04 -11.88 -5.71
CA GLU A 238 -5.35 -13.24 -6.15
C GLU A 238 -6.17 -13.20 -7.44
N TRP A 239 -5.93 -14.17 -8.32
CA TRP A 239 -6.73 -14.38 -9.53
C TRP A 239 -6.63 -15.82 -9.99
N SER A 240 -7.58 -16.27 -10.80
CA SER A 240 -7.57 -17.62 -11.35
C SER A 240 -7.66 -17.61 -12.86
N GLU A 241 -6.99 -18.56 -13.48
CA GLU A 241 -6.97 -18.77 -14.93
C GLU A 241 -7.21 -20.25 -15.24
N ILE A 242 -7.92 -20.52 -16.35
CA ILE A 242 -8.24 -21.89 -16.77
C ILE A 242 -7.37 -22.23 -17.97
N TYR A 243 -6.69 -23.37 -17.87
CA TYR A 243 -5.79 -23.89 -18.91
C TYR A 243 -6.26 -25.25 -19.41
N THR A 244 -6.18 -25.44 -20.72
CA THR A 244 -6.30 -26.77 -21.34
C THR A 244 -4.95 -27.48 -21.26
N MET A 245 -4.95 -28.64 -20.61
CA MET A 245 -3.77 -29.48 -20.44
C MET A 245 -3.83 -30.59 -21.48
N GLU A 246 -3.36 -30.29 -22.70
CA GLU A 246 -3.20 -31.31 -23.73
C GLU A 246 -2.05 -32.24 -23.35
N ASN A 247 -2.32 -33.54 -23.29
CA ASN A 247 -1.27 -34.56 -23.19
C ASN A 247 -0.50 -34.55 -24.52
N GLN A 248 0.79 -34.21 -24.47
CA GLN A 248 1.71 -34.54 -25.55
C GLN A 248 1.95 -36.05 -25.61
#